data_AF-A0AA88QB41-F1
#
_entry.id   AF-A0AA88QB41-F1
#
_cell.length_a   1.000
_cell.length_b   1.000
_cell.length_c   1.000
_cell.angle_alpha   90.00
_cell.angle_beta   90.00
_cell.angle_gamma   90.00
#
_symmetry.space_group_name_H-M   'P 1'
#
loop_
_entity.id
_entity.type
_entity.pdbx_description
1 polymer ?
#
loop_
_entity_poly.entity_id
_entity_poly.type
_entity_poly.pdbx_seq_one_letter_code
_entity_poly.pdbx_strand_id
1 'polypeptide(L)'
;MTAGIHTLKRLKEPGQYDYLDKITGELVQGILNAGKKAGHAVCGGYISGMFGFFFTEGPVFNFEDAKKSDTAKFARFFRGMLEEGAYFAPSKFEAGFTSLAHTSEDIQRTIAAAENVFKLL
;
A
#
# COMPACT_ATOMS: atom_id res chain seq x y z
N MET A 1 -27.30 -15.70 3.76
CA MET A 1 -26.91 -15.00 5.01
C MET A 1 -25.78 -15.67 5.80
N THR A 2 -25.15 -16.75 5.31
CA THR A 2 -24.08 -17.47 6.04
C THR A 2 -22.70 -16.78 5.94
N ALA A 3 -22.29 -16.35 4.75
CA ALA A 3 -20.95 -15.80 4.51
C ALA A 3 -20.62 -14.59 5.42
N GLY A 4 -21.51 -13.59 5.50
CA GLY A 4 -21.28 -12.41 6.33
C GLY A 4 -21.14 -12.71 7.82
N ILE A 5 -21.93 -13.64 8.36
CA ILE A 5 -21.84 -14.05 9.77
C ILE A 5 -20.48 -14.72 10.04
N HIS A 6 -20.03 -15.61 9.16
CA HIS A 6 -18.73 -16.26 9.32
C HIS A 6 -17.56 -15.27 9.16
N THR A 7 -17.66 -14.30 8.26
CA THR A 7 -16.67 -13.21 8.14
C THR A 7 -16.58 -12.43 9.45
N LEU A 8 -17.72 -12.00 10.01
CA LEU A 8 -17.72 -11.27 11.29
C LEU A 8 -17.19 -12.10 12.45
N LYS A 9 -17.46 -13.41 12.49
CA LYS A 9 -16.88 -14.31 13.50
C LYS A 9 -15.36 -14.34 13.42
N ARG A 10 -14.80 -14.50 12.21
CA ARG A 10 -13.34 -14.50 12.00
C ARG A 10 -12.73 -13.16 12.37
N LEU A 11 -13.32 -12.04 11.94
CA LEU A 11 -12.81 -10.70 12.25
C LEU A 11 -12.87 -10.36 13.76
N LYS A 12 -13.78 -10.99 14.52
CA LYS A 12 -13.91 -10.79 15.96
C LYS A 12 -12.93 -11.62 16.80
N GLU A 13 -12.19 -12.55 16.20
CA GLU A 13 -11.14 -13.25 16.93
C GLU A 13 -10.11 -12.24 17.46
N PRO A 14 -9.64 -12.39 18.72
CA PRO A 14 -8.64 -11.49 19.28
C PRO A 14 -7.38 -11.40 18.41
N GLY A 15 -6.86 -10.19 18.23
CA GLY A 15 -5.61 -9.94 17.49
C GLY A 15 -5.75 -9.80 15.97
N GLN A 16 -6.93 -10.03 15.38
CA GLN A 16 -7.10 -9.96 13.91
C GLN A 16 -6.90 -8.54 13.36
N TYR A 17 -7.52 -7.54 14.00
CA TYR A 17 -7.33 -6.14 13.61
C TYR A 17 -5.93 -5.61 13.95
N ASP A 18 -5.34 -6.07 15.06
CA ASP A 18 -3.96 -5.74 15.42
C ASP A 18 -2.97 -6.29 14.38
N TYR A 19 -3.23 -7.51 13.90
CA TYR A 19 -2.44 -8.10 12.81
C TYR A 19 -2.58 -7.29 11.51
N LEU A 20 -3.80 -6.91 11.11
CA LEU A 20 -4.03 -6.07 9.93
C LEU A 20 -3.30 -4.73 10.04
N ASP A 21 -3.38 -4.07 11.20
CA ASP A 21 -2.70 -2.80 11.44
C ASP A 21 -1.19 -2.95 11.32
N LYS A 22 -0.63 -3.98 11.96
CA LYS A 22 0.81 -4.30 11.89
C LYS A 22 1.28 -4.51 10.45
N ILE A 23 0.68 -5.45 9.71
CA ILE A 23 1.18 -5.80 8.37
C ILE A 23 0.99 -4.66 7.36
N THR A 24 -0.08 -3.89 7.50
CA THR A 24 -0.33 -2.74 6.61
C THR A 24 0.63 -1.60 6.90
N GLY A 25 0.92 -1.36 8.19
CA GLY A 25 1.93 -0.39 8.59
C GLY A 25 3.32 -0.76 8.09
N GLU A 26 3.72 -2.02 8.24
CA GLU A 26 4.98 -2.55 7.70
C GLU A 26 5.07 -2.34 6.18
N LEU A 27 4.02 -2.69 5.44
CA LEU A 27 3.95 -2.53 3.98
C LEU A 27 4.12 -1.07 3.56
N VAL A 28 3.30 -0.18 4.10
CA VAL A 28 3.24 1.22 3.67
C VAL A 28 4.52 1.94 4.07
N GLN A 29 4.99 1.74 5.30
CA GLN A 29 6.23 2.35 5.74
C GLN A 29 7.43 1.83 4.93
N GLY A 30 7.42 0.53 4.58
CA GLY A 30 8.43 -0.07 3.70
C GLY A 30 8.46 0.58 2.32
N ILE A 31 7.31 0.71 1.65
CA ILE A 31 7.20 1.36 0.33
C ILE A 31 7.63 2.83 0.41
N LEU A 32 7.16 3.59 1.40
CA LEU A 32 7.52 5.01 1.55
C LEU A 32 9.03 5.18 1.81
N ASN A 33 9.62 4.32 2.64
CA ASN A 33 11.05 4.35 2.90
C ASN A 33 11.86 3.98 1.65
N ALA A 34 11.42 2.98 0.88
CA ALA A 34 12.06 2.60 -0.38
C ALA A 34 12.07 3.76 -1.38
N GLY A 35 10.92 4.42 -1.58
CA GLY A 35 10.83 5.58 -2.48
C GLY A 35 11.69 6.76 -2.02
N LYS A 36 11.71 7.05 -0.71
CA LYS A 36 12.58 8.10 -0.14
C LYS A 36 14.07 7.78 -0.30
N LYS A 37 14.48 6.54 -0.05
CA LYS A 37 15.87 6.08 -0.25
C LYS A 37 16.32 6.21 -1.72
N ALA A 38 15.40 6.00 -2.66
CA ALA A 38 15.64 6.19 -4.10
C ALA A 38 15.57 7.66 -4.55
N GLY A 39 15.34 8.62 -3.63
CA GLY A 39 15.30 10.05 -3.93
C GLY A 39 13.97 10.53 -4.51
N HIS A 40 12.88 9.81 -4.31
CA HIS A 40 11.55 10.24 -4.75
C HIS A 40 10.75 10.92 -3.64
N ALA A 41 10.07 12.00 -4.00
CA ALA A 41 9.01 12.58 -3.20
C ALA A 41 7.82 11.61 -3.17
N VAL A 42 7.61 10.98 -2.01
CA VAL A 42 6.50 10.07 -1.76
C VAL A 42 5.97 10.26 -0.33
N CYS A 43 4.65 10.37 -0.22
CA CYS A 43 3.96 10.44 1.06
C CYS A 43 2.73 9.53 1.06
N GLY A 44 2.26 9.13 2.23
CA GLY A 44 1.12 8.23 2.33
C GLY A 44 0.86 7.84 3.77
N GLY A 45 -0.06 6.91 3.95
CA GLY A 45 -0.43 6.43 5.27
C GLY A 45 -1.39 5.25 5.19
N TYR A 46 -1.78 4.79 6.37
CA TYR A 46 -2.69 3.68 6.53
C TYR A 46 -3.54 3.86 7.78
N ILE A 47 -4.66 3.14 7.82
CA ILE A 47 -5.51 2.97 8.99
C ILE A 47 -5.97 1.51 8.98
N SER A 48 -5.48 0.71 9.94
CA SER A 48 -5.73 -0.74 9.96
C SER A 48 -5.40 -1.37 8.59
N GLY A 49 -6.29 -2.17 8.01
CA GLY A 49 -6.08 -2.84 6.72
C GLY A 49 -6.11 -1.93 5.47
N MET A 50 -6.45 -0.64 5.59
CA MET A 50 -6.59 0.27 4.44
C MET A 50 -5.37 1.18 4.32
N PHE A 51 -4.87 1.39 3.11
CA PHE A 51 -3.72 2.26 2.86
C PHE A 51 -3.77 3.03 1.55
N GLY A 52 -2.89 4.03 1.42
CA GLY A 52 -2.64 4.76 0.18
C GLY A 52 -1.33 5.53 0.21
N PHE A 53 -0.81 5.86 -0.96
CA PHE A 53 0.39 6.67 -1.12
C PHE A 53 0.34 7.48 -2.41
N PHE A 54 1.12 8.55 -2.45
CA PHE A 54 1.13 9.57 -3.49
C PHE A 54 2.57 9.94 -3.82
N PHE A 55 2.84 10.17 -5.10
CA PHE A 55 4.12 10.69 -5.59
C PHE A 55 4.15 12.21 -5.52
N THR A 56 4.27 12.73 -4.30
CA THR A 56 4.41 14.15 -3.96
C THR A 56 5.08 14.28 -2.59
N GLU A 57 5.56 15.46 -2.21
CA GLU A 57 6.22 15.70 -0.92
C GLU A 57 5.24 15.57 0.26
N GLY A 58 3.96 15.92 0.03
CA GLY A 58 2.91 15.86 1.04
C GLY A 58 3.03 16.96 2.11
N PRO A 59 2.20 16.89 3.17
CA PRO A 59 1.11 15.92 3.36
C PRO A 59 -0.06 16.11 2.37
N VAL A 60 -0.84 15.05 2.15
CA VAL A 60 -2.07 15.07 1.35
C VAL A 60 -3.26 14.98 2.30
N PHE A 61 -4.05 16.05 2.41
CA PHE A 61 -5.21 16.09 3.32
C PHE A 61 -6.56 16.03 2.61
N ASN A 62 -6.58 16.34 1.32
CA ASN A 62 -7.80 16.43 0.53
C ASN A 62 -7.52 16.07 -0.94
N PHE A 63 -8.58 16.06 -1.74
CA PHE A 63 -8.51 15.72 -3.15
C PHE A 63 -7.64 16.69 -3.97
N GLU A 64 -7.63 17.98 -3.65
CA GLU A 64 -6.81 18.96 -4.36
C GLU A 64 -5.31 18.75 -4.10
N ASP A 65 -4.94 18.28 -2.91
CA ASP A 65 -3.58 17.83 -2.64
C ASP A 65 -3.24 16.55 -3.39
N ALA A 66 -4.15 15.57 -3.41
CA ALA A 66 -3.95 14.29 -4.10
C ALA A 66 -3.74 14.48 -5.61
N LYS A 67 -4.39 15.47 -6.22
CA LYS A 67 -4.22 15.79 -7.65
C LYS A 67 -2.78 16.20 -7.99
N LYS A 68 -2.04 16.79 -7.05
CA LYS A 68 -0.63 17.20 -7.22
C LYS A 68 0.33 16.01 -7.34
N SER A 69 -0.09 14.80 -6.98
CA SER A 69 0.71 13.59 -7.16
C SER A 69 1.05 13.36 -8.63
N ASP A 70 2.30 12.99 -8.94
CA ASP A 70 2.74 12.68 -10.30
C ASP A 70 2.02 11.44 -10.86
N THR A 71 1.07 11.66 -11.79
CA THR A 71 0.29 10.58 -12.41
C THR A 71 1.14 9.69 -13.31
N ALA A 72 2.09 10.28 -14.05
CA ALA A 72 2.90 9.53 -15.00
C ALA A 72 3.88 8.62 -14.25
N LYS A 73 4.48 9.13 -13.16
CA LYS A 73 5.33 8.32 -12.27
C LYS A 73 4.53 7.22 -11.58
N PHE A 74 3.33 7.51 -11.06
CA PHE A 74 2.47 6.46 -10.50
C PHE A 74 2.16 5.36 -11.52
N ALA A 75 1.84 5.71 -12.77
CA ALA A 75 1.56 4.73 -13.81
C ALA A 75 2.78 3.84 -14.14
N ARG A 76 4.00 4.41 -14.13
CA ARG A 76 5.24 3.62 -14.27
C ARG A 76 5.46 2.71 -13.07
N PHE A 77 5.27 3.22 -11.85
CA PHE A 77 5.38 2.43 -10.62
C PHE A 77 4.41 1.25 -10.63
N PHE A 78 3.13 1.50 -10.94
CA PHE A 78 2.10 0.47 -11.03
C PHE A 78 2.49 -0.65 -12.01
N ARG A 79 2.95 -0.29 -13.21
CA ARG A 79 3.39 -1.28 -14.22
C ARG A 79 4.61 -2.07 -13.73
N GLY A 80 5.60 -1.41 -13.14
CA GLY A 80 6.76 -2.08 -12.58
C GLY A 80 6.40 -3.04 -11.46
N MET A 81 5.51 -2.64 -10.54
CA MET A 81 5.03 -3.53 -9.48
C MET A 81 4.29 -4.74 -10.05
N LEU A 82 3.48 -4.53 -11.10
CA LEU A 82 2.78 -5.61 -11.78
C LEU A 82 3.76 -6.60 -12.44
N GLU A 83 4.84 -6.12 -13.04
CA GLU A 83 5.90 -6.96 -13.62
C GLU A 83 6.68 -7.74 -12.55
N GLU A 84 6.87 -7.17 -11.36
CA GLU A 84 7.44 -7.85 -10.18
C GLU A 84 6.42 -8.80 -9.48
N GLY A 85 5.19 -8.91 -10.00
CA GLY A 85 4.16 -9.82 -9.49
C GLY A 85 3.27 -9.26 -8.38
N ALA A 86 3.32 -7.96 -8.11
CA ALA A 86 2.49 -7.28 -7.12
C ALA A 86 1.43 -6.39 -7.79
N TYR A 87 0.18 -6.83 -7.78
CA TYR A 87 -0.94 -6.10 -8.37
C TYR A 87 -1.50 -5.05 -7.40
N PHE A 88 -1.32 -3.76 -7.74
CA PHE A 88 -1.97 -2.63 -7.06
C PHE A 88 -3.16 -2.12 -7.86
N ALA A 89 -3.96 -1.25 -7.26
CA ALA A 89 -5.01 -0.55 -7.99
C ALA A 89 -4.38 0.39 -9.05
N PRO A 90 -4.91 0.44 -10.30
CA PRO A 90 -4.30 1.18 -11.40
C PRO A 90 -4.48 2.70 -11.30
N SER A 91 -5.26 3.20 -10.33
CA SER A 91 -5.46 4.63 -10.08
C SER A 91 -4.75 5.11 -8.83
N LYS A 92 -4.08 6.27 -8.92
CA LYS A 92 -3.48 6.97 -7.76
C LYS A 92 -4.49 7.47 -6.72
N PHE A 93 -5.79 7.38 -7.01
CA PHE A 93 -6.86 7.78 -6.10
C PHE A 93 -7.53 6.60 -5.39
N GLU A 94 -7.18 5.36 -5.75
CA GLU A 94 -7.73 4.17 -5.13
C GLU A 94 -6.96 3.80 -3.86
N ALA A 95 -7.70 3.35 -2.84
CA ALA A 95 -7.10 2.79 -1.64
C ALA A 95 -6.71 1.32 -1.88
N GLY A 96 -5.57 0.92 -1.33
CA GLY A 96 -5.19 -0.47 -1.18
C GLY A 96 -5.77 -1.07 0.10
N PHE A 97 -6.00 -2.38 0.08
CA PHE A 97 -6.46 -3.13 1.24
C PHE A 97 -5.61 -4.38 1.43
N THR A 98 -5.02 -4.54 2.61
CA THR A 98 -4.49 -5.84 3.04
C THR A 98 -5.62 -6.72 3.57
N SER A 99 -5.33 -8.01 3.70
CA SER A 99 -6.28 -8.99 4.22
C SER A 99 -5.59 -9.93 5.18
N LEU A 100 -6.37 -10.66 5.97
CA LEU A 100 -5.87 -11.70 6.88
C LEU A 100 -5.18 -12.87 6.17
N ALA A 101 -5.25 -12.94 4.83
CA ALA A 101 -4.51 -13.93 4.06
C ALA A 101 -3.05 -13.51 3.80
N HIS A 102 -2.74 -12.21 3.88
CA HIS A 102 -1.39 -11.73 3.67
C HIS A 102 -0.51 -12.10 4.86
N THR A 103 0.63 -12.71 4.56
CA THR A 103 1.67 -13.07 5.51
C THR A 103 2.73 -11.97 5.60
N SER A 104 3.55 -11.97 6.66
CA SER A 104 4.72 -11.10 6.71
C SER A 104 5.68 -11.32 5.53
N GLU A 105 5.76 -12.55 4.99
CA GLU A 105 6.57 -12.84 3.82
C GLU A 105 6.03 -12.12 2.56
N ASP A 106 4.71 -12.13 2.35
CA ASP A 106 4.08 -11.39 1.25
C ASP A 106 4.38 -9.90 1.34
N ILE A 107 4.34 -9.34 2.56
CA ILE A 107 4.69 -7.93 2.81
C ILE A 107 6.15 -7.66 2.45
N GLN A 108 7.09 -8.46 2.94
CA GLN A 108 8.52 -8.26 2.66
C GLN A 108 8.85 -8.42 1.17
N ARG A 109 8.26 -9.40 0.49
CA ARG A 109 8.39 -9.57 -0.96
C ARG A 109 7.87 -8.36 -1.72
N THR A 110 6.73 -7.81 -1.31
CA THR A 110 6.14 -6.61 -1.93
C THR A 110 7.02 -5.37 -1.71
N ILE A 111 7.60 -5.22 -0.52
CA ILE A 111 8.54 -4.12 -0.24
C ILE A 111 9.81 -4.25 -1.09
N ALA A 112 10.38 -5.46 -1.20
CA ALA A 112 11.56 -5.70 -2.03
C ALA A 112 11.30 -5.42 -3.53
N ALA A 113 10.13 -5.82 -4.03
CA ALA A 113 9.68 -5.46 -5.38
C ALA A 113 9.59 -3.93 -5.55
N ALA A 114 9.01 -3.22 -4.57
CA ALA A 114 8.96 -1.76 -4.61
C ALA A 114 10.35 -1.12 -4.64
N GLU A 115 11.30 -1.63 -3.84
CA GLU A 115 12.70 -1.18 -3.87
C GLU A 115 13.36 -1.36 -5.24
N ASN A 116 13.05 -2.46 -5.95
CA ASN A 116 13.54 -2.69 -7.32
C ASN A 116 12.91 -1.69 -8.29
N VAL A 117 11.58 -1.54 -8.25
CA VAL A 117 10.85 -0.65 -9.16
C VAL A 117 11.28 0.80 -8.97
N PHE A 118 11.44 1.27 -7.73
CA PHE A 118 11.90 2.64 -7.49
C PHE A 118 13.27 2.95 -8.09
N LYS A 119 14.20 1.98 -8.19
CA LYS A 119 15.50 2.20 -8.86
C LYS A 119 15.36 2.43 -10.37
N LEU A 120 14.23 2.06 -10.96
CA LEU A 120 13.94 2.18 -12.38
C LEU A 120 13.09 3.43 -12.72
N LEU A 121 12.65 4.20 -11.71
CA LEU A 121 11.72 5.33 -11.87
C LEU A 121 12.39 6.69 -12.03
#